data_AF-A0A1G1V2Q8-F1
#
_entry.id   AF-A0A1G1V2Q8-F1
#
_cell.length_a   1.000
_cell.length_b   1.000
_cell.length_c   1.000
_cell.angle_alpha   90.00
_cell.angle_beta   90.00
_cell.angle_gamma   90.00
#
_symmetry.space_group_name_H-M   'P 1'
#
loop_
_entity.id
_entity.type
_entity.pdbx_description
1 polymer ?
#
loop_
_entity_poly.entity_id
_entity_poly.type
_entity_poly.pdbx_seq_one_letter_code
_entity_poly.pdbx_strand_id
1 'polypeptide(L)'
;MISRRSQIDEKRKARRAFLLIISSIALFLFLIFVGVGSAAKLAIFVGSMRDTPQTASNDKTPPGPPRMNNWDSLPKYTKVDQLDISGFAETESNVKIYGNDAVVTQTKTDDNSQFSTRVTLSKGENYIYATAIDPSGNEGDHSPAGRIIYDPDLPQIEIESPKDNDQVYEKNLTITGKTEPGASISIGDRVGIVQNDGSFAIKYTLNEGSNSITLTSVDQAGNQAEKSITVTFVP
;
A
#
# COMPACT_ATOMS: atom_id res chain seq x y z
N MET A 1 -63.47 -77.21 37.70
CA MET A 1 -63.94 -75.83 37.93
C MET A 1 -62.72 -74.93 38.12
N ILE A 2 -62.34 -74.14 37.12
CA ILE A 2 -61.21 -73.21 37.25
C ILE A 2 -61.71 -71.96 37.98
N SER A 3 -61.13 -71.68 39.15
CA SER A 3 -61.56 -70.62 40.07
C SER A 3 -61.30 -69.22 39.50
N ARG A 4 -62.31 -68.34 39.58
CA ARG A 4 -62.29 -66.93 39.11
C ARG A 4 -61.12 -66.12 39.69
N ARG A 5 -60.58 -66.51 40.86
CA ARG A 5 -59.38 -65.91 41.48
C ARG A 5 -58.09 -66.24 40.71
N SER A 6 -57.94 -67.48 40.23
CA SER A 6 -56.76 -67.90 39.45
C SER A 6 -56.64 -67.15 38.13
N GLN A 7 -57.75 -66.89 37.44
CA GLN A 7 -57.76 -66.11 36.20
C GLN A 7 -57.41 -64.62 36.42
N ILE A 8 -57.70 -64.06 37.60
CA ILE A 8 -57.35 -62.67 37.94
C ILE A 8 -55.85 -62.57 38.25
N ASP A 9 -55.30 -63.53 39.00
CA ASP A 9 -53.86 -63.56 39.32
C ASP A 9 -53.01 -63.86 38.09
N GLU A 10 -53.46 -64.74 37.20
CA GLU A 10 -52.81 -65.01 35.92
C GLU A 10 -52.81 -63.76 35.02
N LYS A 11 -53.93 -63.02 34.93
CA LYS A 11 -53.98 -61.73 34.23
C LYS A 11 -53.08 -60.67 34.86
N ARG A 12 -52.94 -60.64 36.19
CA ARG A 12 -52.03 -59.72 36.89
C ARG A 12 -50.57 -60.06 36.64
N LYS A 13 -50.21 -61.34 36.68
CA LYS A 13 -48.85 -61.82 36.36
C LYS A 13 -48.52 -61.56 34.89
N ALA A 14 -49.44 -61.84 33.97
CA ALA A 14 -49.28 -61.53 32.55
C ALA A 14 -49.12 -60.04 32.29
N ARG A 15 -49.91 -59.16 32.94
CA ARG A 15 -49.74 -57.70 32.85
C ARG A 15 -48.39 -57.23 33.39
N ARG A 16 -47.93 -57.76 34.51
CA ARG A 16 -46.61 -57.43 35.07
C ARG A 16 -45.47 -57.88 34.15
N ALA A 17 -45.54 -59.11 33.62
CA ALA A 17 -44.57 -59.62 32.66
C ALA A 17 -44.54 -58.76 31.37
N PHE A 18 -45.71 -58.41 30.85
CA PHE A 18 -45.84 -57.53 29.69
C PHE A 18 -45.24 -56.14 29.93
N LEU A 19 -45.50 -55.52 31.09
CA LEU A 19 -44.92 -54.23 31.46
C LEU A 19 -43.40 -54.30 31.58
N LEU A 20 -42.85 -55.38 32.13
CA LEU A 20 -41.40 -55.55 32.25
C LEU A 20 -40.75 -55.68 30.86
N ILE A 21 -41.34 -56.47 29.96
CA ILE A 21 -40.86 -56.62 28.58
C ILE A 21 -40.88 -55.28 27.85
N ILE A 22 -41.99 -54.54 27.92
CA ILE A 22 -42.07 -53.20 27.31
C ILE A 22 -41.03 -52.26 27.91
N SER A 23 -40.83 -52.25 29.23
CA SER A 23 -39.84 -51.37 29.85
C SER A 23 -38.41 -51.72 29.43
N SER A 24 -38.11 -53.02 29.26
CA SER A 24 -36.80 -53.48 28.79
C SER A 24 -36.56 -53.11 27.33
N ILE A 25 -37.58 -53.21 26.47
CA ILE A 25 -37.49 -52.79 25.07
C ILE A 25 -37.35 -51.26 24.98
N ALA A 26 -38.11 -50.52 25.78
CA ALA A 26 -38.02 -49.05 25.82
C ALA A 26 -36.64 -48.59 26.31
N LEU A 27 -36.08 -49.21 27.35
CA LEU A 27 -34.74 -48.93 27.84
C LEU A 27 -33.66 -49.27 26.80
N PHE A 28 -33.80 -50.40 26.12
CA PHE A 28 -32.89 -50.82 25.07
C PHE A 28 -32.92 -49.84 23.87
N LEU A 29 -34.11 -49.43 23.43
CA LEU A 29 -34.26 -48.42 22.39
C LEU A 29 -33.75 -47.04 22.83
N PHE A 30 -33.95 -46.66 24.09
CA PHE A 30 -33.38 -45.43 24.66
C PHE A 30 -31.85 -45.46 24.65
N LEU A 31 -31.23 -46.58 25.02
CA LEU A 31 -29.78 -46.75 24.96
C LEU A 31 -29.24 -46.72 23.53
N ILE A 32 -29.95 -47.26 22.55
CA ILE A 32 -29.54 -47.19 21.14
C ILE A 32 -29.69 -45.77 20.59
N PHE A 33 -30.85 -45.13 20.77
CA PHE A 33 -31.12 -43.82 20.18
C PHE A 33 -30.37 -42.68 20.89
N VAL A 34 -30.26 -42.73 22.21
CA VAL A 34 -29.59 -41.67 22.99
C VAL A 34 -28.11 -42.00 23.22
N GLY A 35 -27.78 -43.26 23.50
CA GLY A 35 -26.41 -43.66 23.86
C GLY A 35 -25.42 -43.55 22.71
N VAL A 36 -25.76 -44.02 21.51
CA VAL A 36 -24.84 -43.97 20.35
C VAL A 36 -24.57 -42.53 19.91
N GLY A 37 -25.62 -41.71 19.82
CA GLY A 37 -25.49 -40.29 19.48
C GLY A 37 -24.70 -39.49 20.52
N SER A 38 -24.85 -39.83 21.82
CA SER A 38 -24.11 -39.18 22.91
C SER A 38 -22.65 -39.61 22.96
N ALA A 39 -22.34 -40.88 22.68
CA ALA A 39 -20.98 -41.38 22.61
C ALA A 39 -20.19 -40.73 21.46
N ALA A 40 -20.82 -40.53 20.29
CA ALA A 40 -20.19 -39.81 19.19
C ALA A 40 -19.87 -38.35 19.54
N LYS A 41 -20.80 -37.65 20.23
CA LYS A 41 -20.56 -36.29 20.73
C LYS A 41 -19.42 -36.24 21.76
N LEU A 42 -19.36 -37.23 22.66
CA LEU A 42 -18.29 -37.34 23.65
C LEU A 42 -16.93 -37.63 23.01
N ALA A 43 -16.89 -38.48 21.97
CA ALA A 43 -15.66 -38.77 21.23
C ALA A 43 -15.14 -37.54 20.49
N ILE A 44 -16.02 -36.75 19.87
CA ILE A 44 -15.66 -35.46 19.25
C ILE A 44 -15.13 -34.49 20.31
N PHE A 45 -15.77 -34.42 21.47
CA PHE A 45 -15.38 -33.53 22.57
C PHE A 45 -14.04 -33.93 23.24
N VAL A 46 -13.80 -35.23 23.45
CA VAL A 46 -12.50 -35.73 23.94
C VAL A 46 -11.42 -35.55 22.88
N GLY A 47 -11.78 -35.68 21.59
CA GLY A 47 -10.92 -35.31 20.47
C GLY A 47 -10.52 -33.84 20.48
N SER A 48 -11.49 -32.92 20.70
CA SER A 48 -11.23 -31.48 20.76
C SER A 48 -10.52 -31.02 22.04
N MET A 49 -10.43 -31.86 23.08
CA MET A 49 -9.54 -31.63 24.23
C MET A 49 -8.09 -32.08 23.96
N ARG A 50 -7.86 -32.85 22.89
CA ARG A 50 -6.53 -33.31 22.48
C ARG A 50 -5.86 -32.35 21.51
N ASP A 51 -6.63 -31.41 20.95
CA ASP A 51 -6.08 -30.20 20.36
C ASP A 51 -5.47 -29.39 21.50
N THR A 52 -4.14 -29.46 21.61
CA THR A 52 -3.36 -28.51 22.39
C THR A 52 -3.90 -27.12 22.03
N PRO A 53 -4.37 -26.30 22.99
CA PRO A 53 -4.62 -24.91 22.68
C PRO A 53 -3.33 -24.40 22.05
N GLN A 54 -3.36 -23.97 20.78
CA GLN A 54 -2.34 -23.05 20.31
C GLN A 54 -2.32 -21.96 21.36
N THR A 55 -1.27 -21.91 22.16
CA THR A 55 -1.11 -20.87 23.18
C THR A 55 -1.18 -19.57 22.42
N ALA A 56 -2.30 -18.87 22.51
CA ALA A 56 -2.36 -17.47 22.16
C ALA A 56 -1.23 -16.83 22.97
N SER A 57 -0.18 -16.40 22.26
CA SER A 57 0.91 -15.65 22.85
C SER A 57 0.27 -14.49 23.61
N ASN A 58 0.39 -14.47 24.94
CA ASN A 58 -0.06 -13.33 25.75
C ASN A 58 1.00 -12.22 25.75
N ASP A 59 1.75 -12.13 24.65
CA ASP A 59 2.69 -11.05 24.43
C ASP A 59 1.91 -9.76 24.22
N LYS A 60 2.31 -8.74 24.96
CA LYS A 60 1.74 -7.39 24.92
C LYS A 60 2.80 -6.35 24.59
N THR A 61 4.01 -6.79 24.26
CA THR A 61 5.15 -5.93 23.98
C THR A 61 5.08 -5.55 22.51
N PRO A 62 4.89 -4.27 22.16
CA PRO A 62 4.93 -3.88 20.77
C PRO A 62 6.33 -4.06 20.17
N PRO A 63 6.42 -4.36 18.86
CA PRO A 63 7.69 -4.36 18.15
C PRO A 63 8.28 -2.95 18.09
N GLY A 64 9.58 -2.86 17.83
CA GLY A 64 10.23 -1.58 17.54
C GLY A 64 9.77 -0.98 16.20
N PRO A 65 9.97 0.34 15.98
CA PRO A 65 9.59 0.98 14.72
C PRO A 65 10.41 0.40 13.54
N PRO A 66 9.78 0.22 12.35
CA PRO A 66 10.50 -0.16 11.14
C PRO A 66 11.62 0.81 10.80
N ARG A 67 12.72 0.27 10.26
CA ARG A 67 13.85 1.05 9.73
C ARG A 67 13.82 1.02 8.21
N MET A 68 13.60 2.18 7.59
CA MET A 68 13.58 2.32 6.14
C MET A 68 15.01 2.42 5.58
N ASN A 69 15.28 1.72 4.48
CA ASN A 69 16.51 1.86 3.74
C ASN A 69 16.50 3.15 2.89
N ASN A 70 17.64 3.81 2.78
CA ASN A 70 17.89 4.93 1.87
C ASN A 70 16.97 6.14 2.07
N TRP A 71 16.35 6.27 3.25
CA TRP A 71 15.41 7.34 3.57
C TRP A 71 16.03 8.73 3.47
N ASP A 72 17.24 8.88 4.01
CA ASP A 72 18.00 10.13 4.02
C ASP A 72 18.47 10.54 2.61
N SER A 73 18.37 9.63 1.64
CA SER A 73 18.77 9.82 0.25
C SER A 73 17.60 9.84 -0.74
N LEU A 74 16.36 9.92 -0.25
CA LEU A 74 15.20 10.07 -1.13
C LEU A 74 15.32 11.37 -1.95
N PRO A 75 15.01 11.33 -3.25
CA PRO A 75 14.93 12.56 -4.03
C PRO A 75 13.81 13.43 -3.49
N LYS A 76 14.05 14.75 -3.45
CA LYS A 76 13.04 15.70 -2.97
C LYS A 76 11.83 15.80 -3.92
N TYR A 77 12.06 15.58 -5.21
CA TYR A 77 11.07 15.62 -6.29
C TYR A 77 11.18 14.39 -7.18
N THR A 78 10.07 13.93 -7.74
CA THR A 78 10.03 12.84 -8.71
C THR A 78 8.90 13.05 -9.69
N LYS A 79 9.09 12.62 -10.94
CA LYS A 79 8.03 12.48 -11.94
C LYS A 79 7.44 11.08 -12.04
N VAL A 80 8.00 10.14 -11.27
CA VAL A 80 7.54 8.76 -11.20
C VAL A 80 6.61 8.61 -10.01
N ASP A 81 5.41 8.10 -10.26
CA ASP A 81 4.34 7.93 -9.27
C ASP A 81 4.54 6.70 -8.37
N GLN A 82 5.54 5.87 -8.63
CA GLN A 82 5.85 4.68 -7.85
C GLN A 82 7.15 4.85 -7.07
N LEU A 83 7.10 4.60 -5.76
CA LEU A 83 8.25 4.57 -4.88
C LEU A 83 8.46 3.15 -4.35
N ASP A 84 9.62 2.56 -4.65
CA ASP A 84 10.04 1.30 -4.03
C ASP A 84 10.57 1.59 -2.62
N ILE A 85 10.01 0.89 -1.63
CA ILE A 85 10.36 1.02 -0.22
C ILE A 85 10.90 -0.32 0.24
N SER A 86 12.03 -0.29 0.92
CA SER A 86 12.58 -1.46 1.59
C SER A 86 13.11 -1.09 2.96
N GLY A 87 13.25 -2.07 3.84
CA GLY A 87 13.71 -1.83 5.19
C GLY A 87 13.76 -3.08 6.04
N PHE A 88 13.89 -2.86 7.35
CA PHE A 88 13.93 -3.89 8.37
C PHE A 88 12.86 -3.64 9.42
N ALA A 89 12.22 -4.71 9.90
CA ALA A 89 11.33 -4.69 11.05
C ALA A 89 11.43 -6.03 11.77
N GLU A 90 10.71 -6.22 12.88
CA GLU A 90 10.73 -7.50 13.60
C GLU A 90 10.37 -8.68 12.67
N THR A 91 11.03 -9.82 12.85
CA THR A 91 10.79 -11.03 12.04
C THR A 91 9.35 -11.50 12.17
N GLU A 92 8.77 -11.97 11.06
CA GLU A 92 7.38 -12.42 10.97
C GLU A 92 6.32 -11.35 11.29
N SER A 93 6.70 -10.08 11.42
CA SER A 93 5.78 -8.95 11.63
C SER A 93 5.17 -8.46 10.31
N ASN A 94 3.96 -7.91 10.40
CA ASN A 94 3.36 -7.17 9.30
C ASN A 94 3.71 -5.69 9.40
N VAL A 95 4.36 -5.16 8.38
CA VAL A 95 4.72 -3.74 8.25
C VAL A 95 3.60 -3.02 7.52
N LYS A 96 2.90 -2.12 8.21
CA LYS A 96 1.95 -1.18 7.59
C LYS A 96 2.71 0.05 7.10
N ILE A 97 2.50 0.40 5.84
CA ILE A 97 3.06 1.61 5.25
C ILE A 97 1.95 2.65 5.13
N TYR A 98 2.25 3.85 5.60
CA TYR A 98 1.38 5.01 5.55
C TYR A 98 1.88 5.98 4.50
N GLY A 99 0.95 6.62 3.81
CA GLY A 99 1.19 7.79 2.95
C GLY A 99 0.14 8.85 3.27
N ASN A 100 0.57 10.03 3.71
CA ASN A 100 -0.32 11.12 4.12
C ASN A 100 -1.37 10.66 5.14
N ASP A 101 -0.93 9.95 6.18
CA ASP A 101 -1.73 9.40 7.29
C ASP A 101 -2.76 8.31 6.94
N ALA A 102 -2.82 7.88 5.67
CA ALA A 102 -3.59 6.72 5.26
C ALA A 102 -2.69 5.50 5.06
N VAL A 103 -3.16 4.31 5.46
CA VAL A 103 -2.47 3.07 5.10
C VAL A 103 -2.57 2.89 3.59
N VAL A 104 -1.41 2.90 2.91
CA VAL A 104 -1.31 2.75 1.45
C VAL A 104 -1.03 1.33 1.04
N THR A 105 -0.29 0.59 1.86
CA THR A 105 0.01 -0.83 1.64
C THR A 105 0.46 -1.50 2.94
N GLN A 106 0.50 -2.82 2.94
CA GLN A 106 1.03 -3.64 4.03
C GLN A 106 1.85 -4.78 3.43
N THR A 107 2.95 -5.13 4.08
CA THR A 107 3.82 -6.24 3.67
C THR A 107 4.32 -6.99 4.89
N LYS A 108 4.76 -8.23 4.73
CA LYS A 108 5.31 -9.03 5.84
C LYS A 108 6.84 -9.02 5.75
N THR A 109 7.52 -9.04 6.89
CA THR A 109 8.97 -9.30 6.90
C THR A 109 9.27 -10.74 6.51
N ASP A 110 10.41 -10.93 5.86
CA ASP A 110 10.96 -12.26 5.57
C ASP A 110 11.72 -12.85 6.78
N ASP A 111 12.25 -14.06 6.61
CA ASP A 111 13.04 -14.76 7.63
C ASP A 111 14.31 -13.99 8.07
N ASN A 112 14.75 -13.03 7.27
CA ASN A 112 15.89 -12.15 7.54
C ASN A 112 15.48 -10.77 8.07
N SER A 113 14.24 -10.63 8.55
CA SER A 113 13.69 -9.38 9.09
C SER A 113 13.57 -8.24 8.05
N GLN A 114 13.64 -8.56 6.76
CA GLN A 114 13.58 -7.58 5.68
C GLN A 114 12.18 -7.47 5.10
N PHE A 115 11.82 -6.28 4.63
CA PHE A 115 10.63 -6.08 3.84
C PHE A 115 10.93 -5.24 2.59
N SER A 116 10.13 -5.45 1.56
CA SER A 116 10.10 -4.61 0.37
C SER A 116 8.68 -4.51 -0.15
N THR A 117 8.29 -3.32 -0.60
CA THR A 117 6.99 -3.04 -1.19
C THR A 117 7.07 -1.80 -2.06
N ARG A 118 5.98 -1.52 -2.78
CA ARG A 118 5.86 -0.34 -3.63
C ARG A 118 4.69 0.51 -3.16
N VAL A 119 4.90 1.82 -3.13
CA VAL A 119 3.88 2.82 -2.79
C VAL A 119 3.60 3.69 -4.00
N THR A 120 2.32 3.87 -4.30
CA THR A 120 1.87 4.86 -5.28
C THR A 120 1.76 6.23 -4.61
N LEU A 121 2.45 7.22 -5.16
CA LEU A 121 2.47 8.59 -4.70
C LEU A 121 1.23 9.34 -5.20
N SER A 122 0.68 10.18 -4.34
CA SER A 122 -0.33 11.17 -4.71
C SER A 122 0.35 12.41 -5.28
N LYS A 123 -0.28 13.11 -6.23
CA LYS A 123 0.28 14.36 -6.77
C LYS A 123 0.54 15.35 -5.63
N GLY A 124 1.70 16.01 -5.66
CA GLY A 124 2.15 16.94 -4.64
C GLY A 124 2.95 16.25 -3.53
N GLU A 125 2.81 16.74 -2.30
CA GLU A 125 3.57 16.23 -1.15
C GLU A 125 3.09 14.85 -0.71
N ASN A 126 4.05 13.96 -0.47
CA ASN A 126 3.83 12.64 0.12
C ASN A 126 4.72 12.50 1.35
N TYR A 127 4.09 12.26 2.49
CA TYR A 127 4.73 11.91 3.75
C TYR A 127 4.54 10.43 3.97
N ILE A 128 5.61 9.66 3.76
CA ILE A 128 5.60 8.21 3.90
C ILE A 128 6.19 7.84 5.27
N TYR A 129 5.68 6.80 5.93
CA TYR A 129 6.25 6.22 7.16
C TYR A 129 5.65 4.83 7.39
N ALA A 130 6.08 4.12 8.43
CA ALA A 130 5.57 2.78 8.73
C ALA A 130 5.45 2.45 10.21
N THR A 131 4.65 1.43 10.51
CA THR A 131 4.59 0.72 11.79
C THR A 131 4.76 -0.78 11.55
N ALA A 132 5.16 -1.52 12.59
CA ALA A 132 5.20 -2.98 12.58
C ALA A 132 4.13 -3.55 13.52
N ILE A 133 3.55 -4.69 13.14
CA ILE A 133 2.59 -5.44 13.94
C ILE A 133 3.12 -6.85 14.12
N ASP A 134 3.37 -7.24 15.37
CA ASP A 134 3.88 -8.57 15.69
C ASP A 134 2.82 -9.68 15.42
N PRO A 135 3.21 -10.97 15.49
CA PRO A 135 2.26 -12.08 15.34
C PRO A 135 1.17 -12.15 16.41
N SER A 136 1.36 -11.48 17.55
CA SER A 136 0.41 -11.40 18.67
C SER A 136 -0.60 -10.24 18.50
N GLY A 137 -0.41 -9.39 17.48
CA GLY A 137 -1.27 -8.25 17.15
C GLY A 137 -0.88 -6.94 17.82
N ASN A 138 0.28 -6.83 18.46
CA ASN A 138 0.75 -5.57 19.05
C ASN A 138 1.37 -4.69 17.95
N GLU A 139 0.92 -3.43 17.87
CA GLU A 139 1.44 -2.44 16.91
C GLU A 139 2.45 -1.50 17.59
N GLY A 140 3.63 -1.37 16.98
CA GLY A 140 4.72 -0.55 17.45
C GLY A 140 4.62 0.93 17.07
N ASP A 141 5.63 1.69 17.47
CA ASP A 141 5.75 3.12 17.15
C ASP A 141 5.99 3.37 15.64
N HIS A 142 5.77 4.62 15.21
CA HIS A 142 6.02 5.06 13.84
C HIS A 142 7.52 5.17 13.55
N SER A 143 7.92 4.80 12.34
CA SER A 143 9.22 5.18 11.77
C SER A 143 9.31 6.70 11.56
N PRO A 144 10.52 7.27 11.39
CA PRO A 144 10.66 8.60 10.83
C PRO A 144 9.92 8.72 9.49
N ALA A 145 9.30 9.88 9.26
CA ALA A 145 8.61 10.18 8.02
C ALA A 145 9.58 10.75 6.97
N GLY A 146 9.26 10.55 5.71
CA GLY A 146 10.05 10.95 4.55
C GLY A 146 9.18 11.65 3.57
N ARG A 147 9.71 12.74 3.05
CA ARG A 147 8.97 13.67 2.23
C ARG A 147 9.48 13.62 0.81
N ILE A 148 8.58 13.29 -0.11
CA ILE A 148 8.83 13.33 -1.55
C ILE A 148 7.69 14.10 -2.23
N ILE A 149 8.03 14.97 -3.17
CA ILE A 149 7.05 15.66 -4.01
C ILE A 149 6.93 14.90 -5.33
N TYR A 150 5.74 14.37 -5.61
CA TYR A 150 5.43 13.81 -6.92
C TYR A 150 4.85 14.92 -7.81
N ASP A 151 5.56 15.23 -8.88
CA ASP A 151 5.14 16.20 -9.89
C ASP A 151 5.23 15.59 -11.30
N PRO A 152 4.09 15.28 -11.94
CA PRO A 152 4.05 14.80 -13.32
C PRO A 152 3.87 15.89 -14.37
N ASP A 153 3.70 17.15 -13.97
CA ASP A 153 3.34 18.21 -14.91
C ASP A 153 4.58 18.67 -15.69
N LEU A 154 4.40 19.05 -16.96
CA LEU A 154 5.49 19.61 -17.74
C LEU A 154 5.68 21.11 -17.39
N PRO A 155 6.94 21.59 -17.30
CA PRO A 155 7.19 23.01 -17.08
C PRO A 155 6.64 23.84 -18.24
N GLN A 156 6.05 24.99 -17.93
CA GLN A 156 5.55 25.91 -18.96
C GLN A 156 6.69 26.70 -19.60
N ILE A 157 6.57 27.04 -20.88
CA ILE A 157 7.52 27.94 -21.57
C ILE A 157 6.75 29.04 -22.29
N GLU A 158 6.93 30.28 -21.84
CA GLU A 158 6.45 31.47 -22.48
C GLU A 158 7.62 32.30 -22.99
N ILE A 159 7.60 32.67 -24.28
CA ILE A 159 8.64 33.52 -24.87
C ILE A 159 8.03 34.91 -25.03
N GLU A 160 8.60 35.88 -24.32
CA GLU A 160 8.16 37.26 -24.34
C GLU A 160 8.79 38.01 -25.51
N SER A 161 10.09 37.82 -25.74
CA SER A 161 10.84 38.43 -26.83
C SER A 161 12.00 37.53 -27.28
N PRO A 162 12.28 37.42 -28.59
CA PRO A 162 11.46 37.92 -29.70
C PRO A 162 10.18 37.10 -29.90
N LYS A 163 9.26 37.59 -30.72
CA LYS A 163 8.09 36.84 -31.17
C LYS A 163 8.45 35.93 -32.34
N ASP A 164 7.59 34.93 -32.56
CA ASP A 164 7.77 34.00 -33.67
C ASP A 164 7.65 34.74 -35.01
N ASN A 165 8.58 34.46 -35.92
CA ASN A 165 8.79 35.08 -37.23
C ASN A 165 9.25 36.54 -37.20
N ASP A 166 9.77 37.03 -36.08
CA ASP A 166 10.37 38.37 -36.02
C ASP A 166 11.58 38.50 -36.95
N GLN A 167 11.72 39.68 -37.55
CA GLN A 167 12.96 40.12 -38.19
C GLN A 167 13.80 40.86 -37.15
N VAL A 168 15.07 40.48 -37.04
CA VAL A 168 16.03 41.05 -36.09
C VAL A 168 17.28 41.51 -36.81
N TYR A 169 17.92 42.56 -36.29
CA TYR A 169 19.08 43.21 -36.92
C TYR A 169 20.38 43.06 -36.10
N GLU A 170 20.30 42.41 -34.94
CA GLU A 170 21.46 42.11 -34.10
C GLU A 170 21.82 40.63 -34.19
N LYS A 171 23.11 40.35 -34.42
CA LYS A 171 23.60 38.96 -34.47
C LYS A 171 23.51 38.24 -33.12
N ASN A 172 23.66 38.96 -32.01
CA ASN A 172 23.58 38.40 -30.67
C ASN A 172 22.22 38.75 -30.05
N LEU A 173 21.29 37.83 -30.16
CA LEU A 173 19.93 37.98 -29.67
C LEU A 173 19.85 37.60 -28.19
N THR A 174 19.11 38.39 -27.40
CA THR A 174 18.68 37.98 -26.06
C THR A 174 17.22 37.55 -26.14
N ILE A 175 16.96 36.29 -25.79
CA ILE A 175 15.61 35.73 -25.71
C ILE A 175 15.18 35.80 -24.25
N THR A 176 14.02 36.42 -24.00
CA THR A 176 13.44 36.58 -22.67
C THR A 176 12.07 35.94 -22.61
N GLY A 177 11.68 35.52 -21.41
CA GLY A 177 10.39 34.89 -21.22
C GLY A 177 10.18 34.42 -19.79
N LYS A 178 9.21 33.51 -19.64
CA LYS A 178 8.91 32.85 -18.37
C LYS A 178 8.91 31.34 -18.51
N THR A 179 9.38 30.69 -17.46
CA THR A 179 9.24 29.25 -17.22
C THR A 179 8.73 29.01 -15.80
N GLU A 180 8.58 27.74 -15.42
CA GLU A 180 8.28 27.36 -14.05
C GLU A 180 9.40 27.79 -13.08
N PRO A 181 9.07 28.39 -11.92
CA PRO A 181 10.04 28.71 -10.89
C PRO A 181 10.87 27.50 -10.45
N GLY A 182 12.20 27.63 -10.51
CA GLY A 182 13.12 26.54 -10.15
C GLY A 182 13.44 25.57 -11.29
N ALA A 183 12.78 25.69 -12.44
CA ALA A 183 13.18 24.99 -13.65
C ALA A 183 14.45 25.60 -14.26
N SER A 184 15.14 24.80 -15.07
CA SER A 184 16.24 25.24 -15.93
C SER A 184 15.73 25.49 -17.35
N ILE A 185 16.36 26.42 -18.08
CA ILE A 185 16.05 26.70 -19.49
C ILE A 185 17.34 26.61 -20.32
N SER A 186 17.27 26.03 -21.52
CA SER A 186 18.41 25.94 -22.43
C SER A 186 18.02 26.05 -23.90
N ILE A 187 19.01 26.33 -24.76
CA ILE A 187 18.94 26.19 -26.22
C ILE A 187 20.14 25.35 -26.65
N GLY A 188 19.89 24.07 -26.95
CA GLY A 188 20.96 23.08 -27.08
C GLY A 188 21.81 23.04 -25.80
N ASP A 189 23.13 23.20 -25.93
CA ASP A 189 24.06 23.19 -24.79
C ASP A 189 24.14 24.53 -24.03
N ARG A 190 23.44 25.58 -24.49
CA ARG A 190 23.48 26.91 -23.86
C ARG A 190 22.43 26.99 -22.78
N VAL A 191 22.84 27.20 -21.52
CA VAL A 191 21.94 27.37 -20.38
C VAL A 191 21.63 28.86 -20.17
N GLY A 192 20.35 29.18 -19.97
CA GLY A 192 19.87 30.52 -19.63
C GLY A 192 19.85 30.76 -18.13
N ILE A 193 19.74 32.02 -17.73
CA ILE A 193 19.54 32.38 -16.32
C ILE A 193 18.04 32.42 -16.06
N VAL A 194 17.58 31.65 -15.08
CA VAL A 194 16.18 31.66 -14.59
C VAL A 194 16.18 32.28 -13.19
N GLN A 195 15.32 33.26 -12.98
CA GLN A 195 15.13 33.92 -11.68
C GLN A 195 14.12 33.16 -10.82
N ASN A 196 14.01 33.52 -9.55
CA ASN A 196 13.09 32.88 -8.60
C ASN A 196 11.61 33.00 -8.98
N ASP A 197 11.24 34.00 -9.79
CA ASP A 197 9.88 34.18 -10.29
C ASP A 197 9.61 33.45 -11.62
N GLY A 198 10.59 32.68 -12.11
CA GLY A 198 10.52 31.98 -13.39
C GLY A 198 10.87 32.83 -14.61
N SER A 199 11.14 34.13 -14.45
CA SER A 199 11.62 34.95 -15.56
C SER A 199 12.99 34.47 -16.01
N PHE A 200 13.21 34.39 -17.32
CA PHE A 200 14.48 33.94 -17.88
C PHE A 200 15.05 34.87 -18.94
N ALA A 201 16.36 34.81 -19.10
CA ALA A 201 17.09 35.41 -20.21
C ALA A 201 18.18 34.47 -20.72
N ILE A 202 18.25 34.27 -22.04
CA ILE A 202 19.27 33.47 -22.70
C ILE A 202 19.83 34.19 -23.93
N LYS A 203 21.15 34.19 -24.08
CA LYS A 203 21.83 34.80 -25.24
C LYS A 203 22.08 33.75 -26.31
N TYR A 204 21.68 34.06 -27.54
CA TYR A 204 21.83 33.20 -28.71
C TYR A 204 22.48 33.96 -29.86
N THR A 205 23.42 33.33 -30.55
CA THR A 205 24.12 33.92 -31.70
C THR A 205 23.49 33.42 -32.98
N LEU A 206 22.95 34.32 -33.78
CA LEU A 206 22.23 34.01 -35.01
C LEU A 206 23.18 33.83 -36.20
N ASN A 207 22.76 32.99 -37.13
CA ASN A 207 23.28 32.93 -38.49
C ASN A 207 22.49 33.90 -39.38
N GLU A 208 23.09 34.41 -40.46
CA GLU A 208 22.36 35.24 -41.42
C GLU A 208 21.17 34.48 -42.03
N GLY A 209 20.03 35.16 -42.18
CA GLY A 209 18.79 34.55 -42.66
C GLY A 209 17.97 33.90 -41.54
N SER A 210 17.25 32.82 -41.87
CA SER A 210 16.31 32.16 -40.96
C SER A 210 17.02 31.31 -39.90
N ASN A 211 16.63 31.48 -38.63
CA ASN A 211 17.11 30.73 -37.48
C ASN A 211 15.93 30.08 -36.75
N SER A 212 15.90 28.76 -36.71
CA SER A 212 14.97 28.00 -35.86
C SER A 212 15.60 27.77 -34.49
N ILE A 213 14.98 28.28 -33.44
CA ILE A 213 15.49 28.25 -32.08
C ILE A 213 14.53 27.44 -31.22
N THR A 214 15.01 26.34 -30.64
CA THR A 214 14.23 25.49 -29.71
C THR A 214 14.73 25.71 -28.30
N LEU A 215 13.85 26.17 -27.42
CA LEU A 215 14.08 26.25 -25.99
C LEU A 215 13.63 24.94 -25.34
N THR A 216 14.43 24.41 -24.43
CA THR A 216 14.10 23.26 -23.60
C THR A 216 14.04 23.71 -22.14
N SER A 217 12.95 23.40 -21.45
CA SER A 217 12.81 23.63 -20.01
C SER A 217 12.75 22.31 -19.26
N VAL A 218 13.44 22.21 -18.13
CA VAL A 218 13.43 21.03 -17.27
C VAL A 218 13.18 21.44 -15.82
N ASP A 219 12.12 20.91 -15.20
CA ASP A 219 11.73 21.22 -13.82
C ASP A 219 12.57 20.46 -12.75
N GLN A 220 12.17 20.58 -11.48
CA GLN A 220 12.86 19.92 -10.36
C GLN A 220 12.63 18.40 -10.29
N ALA A 221 11.50 17.92 -10.84
CA ALA A 221 11.15 16.50 -10.92
C ALA A 221 11.76 15.81 -12.16
N GLY A 222 12.36 16.59 -13.06
CA GLY A 222 12.94 16.14 -14.32
C GLY A 222 11.94 16.02 -15.47
N ASN A 223 10.77 16.66 -15.40
CA ASN A 223 9.87 16.80 -16.54
C ASN A 223 10.43 17.83 -17.52
N GLN A 224 10.24 17.56 -18.82
CA GLN A 224 10.84 18.36 -19.89
C GLN A 224 9.77 18.86 -20.86
N ALA A 225 9.84 20.14 -21.19
CA ALA A 225 9.04 20.77 -22.24
C ALA A 225 9.96 21.45 -23.26
N GLU A 226 9.46 21.61 -24.48
CA GLU A 226 10.16 22.32 -25.55
C GLU A 226 9.25 23.33 -26.22
N LYS A 227 9.85 24.44 -26.67
CA LYS A 227 9.16 25.46 -27.45
C LYS A 227 10.08 26.07 -28.49
N SER A 228 9.61 26.11 -29.74
CA SER A 228 10.39 26.66 -30.85
C SER A 228 9.83 28.00 -31.32
N ILE A 229 10.73 28.87 -31.74
CA ILE A 229 10.43 30.08 -32.51
C ILE A 229 11.38 30.16 -33.70
N THR A 230 10.95 30.81 -34.78
CA THR A 230 11.80 31.16 -35.91
C THR A 230 12.03 32.66 -35.92
N VAL A 231 13.27 33.10 -36.13
CA VAL A 231 13.59 34.52 -36.35
C VAL A 231 14.46 34.67 -37.58
N THR A 232 14.35 35.80 -38.28
CA THR A 232 15.18 36.09 -39.46
C THR A 232 16.16 37.20 -39.13
N PHE A 233 17.45 36.89 -39.14
CA PHE A 233 18.52 37.86 -38.96
C PHE A 233 18.86 38.52 -40.30
N VAL A 234 18.67 39.83 -40.37
CA VAL A 234 19.02 40.68 -41.51
C VAL A 234 20.11 41.66 -41.03
N PRO A 235 21.37 41.52 -41.48
CA PRO A 235 22.48 42.38 -41.06
C PRO A 235 22.31 43.86 -41.39
#